data_AF-A0AAU7LBB0-F1
#
_entry.id   AF-A0AAU7LBB0-F1
#
_cell.length_a   1.000
_cell.length_b   1.000
_cell.length_c   1.000
_cell.angle_alpha   90.00
_cell.angle_beta   90.00
_cell.angle_gamma   90.00
#
_symmetry.space_group_name_H-M   'P 1'
#
loop_
_entity.id
_entity.type
_entity.pdbx_description
1 polymer ?
#
loop_
_entity_poly.entity_id
_entity_poly.type
_entity_poly.pdbx_seq_one_letter_code
_entity_poly.pdbx_strand_id
1 'polypeptide(L)'
;MGIVKISEQMHENLRVASSALSRSINSQAEHWMRIGMLSELYPELRHADICQLLIRIEQAEGFSIAALSHGQATAGQQEAA
;
A
#
# COMPACT_ATOMS: atom_id res chain seq x y z
N MET A 1 -13.67 1.79 -15.47
CA MET A 1 -12.91 1.07 -14.43
C MET A 1 -12.21 -0.12 -15.10
N GLY A 2 -10.90 -0.30 -14.91
CA GLY A 2 -10.22 -1.53 -15.36
C GLY A 2 -10.58 -2.70 -14.44
N ILE A 3 -10.96 -3.85 -14.99
CA ILE A 3 -11.26 -5.05 -14.21
C ILE A 3 -9.98 -5.86 -14.07
N VAL A 4 -9.50 -6.04 -12.85
CA VAL A 4 -8.38 -6.95 -12.56
C VAL A 4 -8.95 -8.36 -12.38
N LYS A 5 -8.49 -9.30 -13.21
CA LYS A 5 -8.86 -10.71 -13.08
C LYS A 5 -7.96 -11.38 -12.03
N ILE A 6 -8.57 -12.09 -11.10
CA ILE A 6 -7.90 -12.95 -10.11
C ILE A 6 -8.54 -14.34 -10.14
N SER A 7 -7.88 -15.34 -9.57
CA SER A 7 -8.45 -16.70 -9.48
C SER A 7 -9.65 -16.74 -8.53
N GLU A 8 -10.57 -17.68 -8.77
CA GLU A 8 -11.75 -17.88 -7.91
C GLU A 8 -11.35 -18.13 -6.45
N GLN A 9 -10.33 -18.96 -6.24
CA GLN A 9 -9.80 -19.23 -4.89
C GLN A 9 -9.31 -17.95 -4.20
N MET A 10 -8.67 -17.04 -4.94
CA MET A 10 -8.20 -15.77 -4.36
C MET A 10 -9.36 -14.82 -4.06
N HIS A 11 -10.38 -14.81 -4.92
CA HIS A 11 -11.60 -14.04 -4.68
C HIS A 11 -12.33 -14.50 -3.41
N GLU A 12 -12.41 -15.81 -3.17
CA GLU A 12 -13.00 -16.34 -1.95
C GLU A 12 -12.17 -16.01 -0.70
N ASN A 13 -10.84 -16.12 -0.78
CA ASN A 13 -9.95 -15.69 0.31
C ASN A 13 -10.12 -14.19 0.63
N LEU A 14 -10.30 -13.34 -0.38
CA LEU A 14 -10.57 -11.92 -0.20
C LEU A 14 -11.92 -11.69 0.50
N ARG A 15 -12.96 -12.44 0.14
CA ARG A 15 -14.28 -12.37 0.78
C ARG A 15 -14.21 -12.68 2.28
N VAL A 16 -13.51 -13.76 2.64
CA VAL A 16 -13.32 -14.14 4.05
C VAL A 16 -12.55 -13.05 4.80
N ALA A 17 -11.43 -12.60 4.26
CA ALA A 17 -10.61 -11.56 4.89
C ALA A 17 -11.34 -10.22 5.01
N SER A 18 -12.09 -9.82 3.98
CA SER A 18 -12.84 -8.57 3.99
C SER A 18 -13.92 -8.57 5.06
N SER A 19 -14.62 -9.70 5.24
CA SER A 19 -15.60 -9.85 6.32
C SER A 19 -14.95 -9.83 7.70
N ALA A 20 -13.80 -10.47 7.88
CA ALA A 20 -13.09 -10.51 9.17
C ALA A 20 -12.51 -9.14 9.57
N LEU A 21 -12.08 -8.35 8.59
CA LEU A 21 -11.42 -7.06 8.81
C LEU A 21 -12.35 -5.85 8.60
N SER A 22 -13.66 -6.09 8.45
CA SER A 22 -14.69 -5.06 8.27
C SER A 22 -14.39 -4.08 7.12
N ARG A 23 -14.03 -4.63 5.95
CA ARG A 23 -13.78 -3.86 4.71
C ARG A 23 -14.62 -4.41 3.55
N SER A 24 -14.82 -3.60 2.51
CA SER A 24 -15.34 -4.13 1.23
C SER A 24 -14.29 -5.05 0.58
N ILE A 25 -14.72 -5.96 -0.31
CA ILE A 25 -13.81 -6.84 -1.06
C ILE A 25 -12.79 -6.01 -1.85
N ASN A 26 -13.24 -4.94 -2.51
CA ASN A 26 -12.37 -4.05 -3.27
C ASN A 26 -11.37 -3.32 -2.36
N SER A 27 -11.82 -2.79 -1.22
CA SER A 27 -10.94 -2.13 -0.25
C SER A 27 -9.93 -3.10 0.36
N GLN A 28 -10.30 -4.37 0.56
CA GLN A 28 -9.38 -5.40 1.03
C GLN A 28 -8.35 -5.79 -0.05
N ALA A 29 -8.77 -5.87 -1.31
CA ALA A 29 -7.85 -6.09 -2.43
C ALA A 29 -6.87 -4.92 -2.59
N GLU A 30 -7.38 -3.68 -2.54
CA GLU A 30 -6.56 -2.47 -2.59
C GLU A 30 -5.56 -2.39 -1.44
N HIS A 31 -5.98 -2.74 -0.22
CA HIS A 31 -5.09 -2.80 0.94
C HIS A 31 -3.90 -3.75 0.71
N TRP A 32 -4.16 -4.96 0.20
CA TRP A 32 -3.10 -5.91 -0.13
C TRP A 32 -2.19 -5.42 -1.26
N MET A 33 -2.74 -4.79 -2.29
CA MET A 33 -1.95 -4.20 -3.37
C MET A 33 -1.02 -3.10 -2.85
N ARG A 34 -1.53 -2.20 -2.00
CA ARG A 34 -0.73 -1.12 -1.40
C ARG A 34 0.36 -1.68 -0.47
N ILE A 35 0.05 -2.68 0.35
CA ILE A 35 1.06 -3.37 1.17
C ILE A 35 2.15 -3.97 0.28
N GLY A 36 1.78 -4.75 -0.75
CA GLY A 36 2.74 -5.39 -1.65
C GLY A 36 3.66 -4.37 -2.33
N MET A 37 3.08 -3.28 -2.85
CA MET A 37 3.87 -2.21 -3.47
C MET A 37 4.85 -1.55 -2.50
N LEU A 38 4.45 -1.30 -1.25
CA LEU A 38 5.34 -0.71 -0.24
C LEU A 38 6.42 -1.70 0.21
N SER A 39 6.12 -2.99 0.33
CA SER A 39 7.10 -4.02 0.63
C SER A 39 8.18 -4.14 -0.46
N GLU A 40 7.80 -3.98 -1.73
CA GLU A 40 8.75 -3.98 -2.85
C GLU A 40 9.61 -2.70 -2.88
N LEU A 41 9.04 -1.54 -2.56
CA LEU A 41 9.76 -0.26 -2.56
C LEU A 41 10.67 -0.07 -1.33
N TYR A 42 10.30 -0.69 -0.20
CA TYR A 42 10.99 -0.54 1.08
C TYR A 42 11.23 -1.92 1.72
N PRO A 43 12.07 -2.78 1.13
CA PRO A 43 12.27 -4.16 1.56
C PRO A 43 12.83 -4.30 2.99
N GLU A 44 13.46 -3.23 3.51
CA GLU A 44 13.96 -3.15 4.89
C GLU A 44 12.87 -2.87 5.94
N LEU A 45 11.69 -2.41 5.54
CA LEU A 45 10.61 -2.12 6.47
C LEU A 45 9.88 -3.39 6.89
N ARG A 46 9.57 -3.50 8.19
CA ARG A 46 8.73 -4.57 8.69
C ARG A 46 7.27 -4.24 8.42
N HIS A 47 6.42 -5.26 8.44
CA HIS A 47 4.98 -5.10 8.22
C HIS A 47 4.33 -4.00 9.09
N ALA A 48 4.69 -3.91 10.37
CA ALA A 48 4.17 -2.87 11.25
C ALA A 48 4.54 -1.45 10.79
N ASP A 49 5.75 -1.27 10.27
CA ASP A 49 6.27 0.01 9.78
C ASP A 49 5.58 0.38 8.45
N ILE A 50 5.30 -0.61 7.59
CA ILE A 50 4.47 -0.47 6.38
C ILE A 50 3.04 -0.03 6.72
N CYS A 51 2.42 -0.62 7.74
CA CYS A 51 1.08 -0.20 8.19
C CYS A 51 1.07 1.27 8.65
N GLN A 52 2.09 1.70 9.40
CA GLN A 52 2.23 3.09 9.83
C GLN A 52 2.46 4.03 8.64
N LEU A 53 3.23 3.60 7.64
CA LEU A 53 3.41 4.36 6.41
C LEU A 53 2.09 4.51 5.63
N LEU A 54 1.27 3.46 5.52
CA LEU A 54 -0.05 3.55 4.89
C LEU A 54 -0.96 4.58 5.56
N ILE A 55 -0.98 4.62 6.89
CA ILE A 55 -1.76 5.61 7.65
C ILE A 55 -1.29 7.03 7.31
N ARG A 56 0.03 7.26 7.28
CA ARG A 56 0.61 8.57 6.93
C ARG A 56 0.28 8.99 5.50
N ILE A 57 0.34 8.06 4.55
CA ILE A 57 -0.02 8.31 3.14
C ILE A 57 -1.49 8.70 3.02
N GLU A 58 -2.39 8.01 3.71
CA GLU A 58 -3.83 8.31 3.67
C GLU A 58 -4.14 9.69 4.29
N GLN A 59 -3.44 10.06 5.36
CA GLN A 59 -3.54 11.40 5.97
C GLN A 59 -2.99 12.52 5.06
N ALA A 60 -2.03 12.19 4.18
CA ALA A 60 -1.41 13.12 3.23
C ALA A 60 -2.15 13.21 1.88
N GLU A 61 -3.43 12.84 1.84
CA GLU A 61 -4.33 12.95 0.68
C GLU A 61 -4.06 12.00 -0.49
N GLY A 62 -3.44 10.84 -0.25
CA GLY A 62 -3.65 9.65 -1.08
C GLY A 62 -2.41 8.89 -1.52
N PHE A 63 -2.65 7.66 -1.98
CA PHE A 63 -1.61 6.72 -2.40
C PHE A 63 -1.26 6.91 -3.89
N SER A 64 -0.01 7.28 -4.18
CA SER A 64 0.52 7.39 -5.55
C SER A 64 1.96 6.86 -5.61
N ILE A 65 2.19 5.85 -6.46
CA ILE A 65 3.54 5.28 -6.67
C ILE A 65 4.52 6.34 -7.19
N ALA A 66 4.07 7.23 -8.08
CA ALA A 66 4.92 8.29 -8.60
C ALA A 66 5.41 9.21 -7.46
N ALA A 67 4.51 9.60 -6.55
CA ALA A 67 4.86 10.42 -5.39
C ALA A 67 5.84 9.70 -4.45
N LEU A 68 5.64 8.40 -4.23
CA LEU A 68 6.51 7.57 -3.39
C LEU A 68 7.91 7.39 -3.97
N SER A 69 8.03 7.25 -5.30
CA SER A 69 9.35 7.17 -5.96
C SER A 69 10.09 8.50 -5.97
N HIS A 70 9.39 9.64 -6.01
CA HIS A 70 10.03 10.97 -6.06
C HIS A 70 10.46 11.49 -4.68
N GLY A 71 9.83 11.04 -3.58
CA GLY A 71 10.18 11.42 -2.21
C GLY A 71 11.57 10.94 -1.74
N GLN A 72 12.27 10.13 -2.53
CA GLN A 72 13.65 9.71 -2.25
C GLN A 72 14.72 10.71 -2.75
N ALA A 73 14.35 11.69 -3.59
CA ALA A 73 15.32 12.61 -4.19
C ALA A 73 15.69 13.83 -3.31
N THR A 74 14.97 14.10 -2.21
CA THR A 74 15.15 15.34 -1.43
C THR A 74 15.86 15.16 -0.08
N ALA A 75 16.14 13.92 0.35
CA ALA A 75 16.81 13.67 1.64
C ALA A 75 18.33 13.92 1.63
N GLY A 76 18.92 14.33 0.49
CA GLY A 76 20.37 14.48 0.33
C GLY A 76 20.89 15.91 0.09
N GLN A 77 20.05 16.96 0.18
CA GLN A 77 20.48 18.34 -0.14
C GLN A 77 20.27 19.37 0.98
N GLN A 78 20.11 18.95 2.23
CA GLN A 78 20.11 19.83 3.40
C GLN A 78 21.24 19.48 4.37
N GLU A 79 22.46 19.29 3.87
CA GLU A 79 23.70 19.35 4.65
C GLU A 79 24.79 20.00 3.79
N ALA A 80 24.66 21.31 3.56
CA ALA A 80 25.78 22.16 3.22
C ALA A 80 25.45 23.58 3.69
N ALA A 81 26.04 23.93 4.83
CA ALA A 81 26.14 25.25 5.40
C ALA A 81 26.82 26.25 4.44
#